data_AF-A0A1V4S354-F1
#
_entry.id   AF-A0A1V4S354-F1
#
_cell.length_a   1.000
_cell.length_b   1.000
_cell.length_c   1.000
_cell.angle_alpha   90.00
_cell.angle_beta   90.00
_cell.angle_gamma   90.00
#
_symmetry.space_group_name_H-M   'P 1'
#
loop_
_entity.id
_entity.type
_entity.pdbx_description
1 polymer ?
#
loop_
_entity_poly.entity_id
_entity_poly.type
_entity_poly.pdbx_seq_one_letter_code
_entity_poly.pdbx_strand_id
1 'polypeptide(L)' 'TGLFAMNQGVGYPASIVAKMIGSGQIKKKGILSPTIDIPYESFMAELAKRGIEVEVEVSEEV' A
#
# COMPACT_ATOMS: atom_id res chain seq x y z
N THR A 1 -3.90 15.92 18.64
CA THR A 1 -2.73 16.01 17.74
C THR A 1 -2.42 14.61 17.24
N GLY A 2 -2.57 14.40 15.92
CA GLY A 2 -2.41 13.10 15.26
C GLY A 2 -1.10 13.00 14.49
N LEU A 3 -0.75 11.79 14.05
CA LEU A 3 0.41 11.50 13.19
C LEU A 3 0.50 12.50 12.02
N PHE A 4 1.70 12.96 11.67
CA PHE A 4 1.89 13.78 10.48
C PHE A 4 1.62 12.96 9.21
N ALA A 5 1.29 13.63 8.10
CA ALA A 5 1.08 13.00 6.81
C ALA A 5 2.26 12.09 6.41
N MET A 6 3.51 12.52 6.69
CA MET A 6 4.71 11.70 6.47
C MET A 6 4.69 10.40 7.30
N ASN A 7 4.26 10.45 8.56
CA ASN A 7 4.19 9.26 9.40
C ASN A 7 3.09 8.31 8.92
N GLN A 8 1.95 8.85 8.48
CA GLN A 8 0.84 8.04 7.93
C GLN A 8 1.25 7.37 6.61
N GLY A 9 1.88 8.13 5.71
CA GLY A 9 2.34 7.67 4.41
C GLY A 9 3.43 6.60 4.47
N VAL A 10 4.13 6.45 5.61
CA VAL A 10 5.12 5.38 5.83
C VAL A 10 4.53 4.25 6.67
N GLY A 11 3.91 4.58 7.80
CA GLY A 11 3.44 3.61 8.79
C GLY A 11 2.25 2.78 8.31
N TYR A 12 1.30 3.40 7.59
CA TYR A 12 0.14 2.67 7.09
C TYR A 12 0.52 1.60 6.05
N PRO A 13 1.27 1.91 4.97
CA PRO A 13 1.78 0.88 4.06
C PRO A 13 2.50 -0.27 4.76
N ALA A 14 3.44 0.03 5.65
CA ALA A 14 4.22 -0.98 6.37
C ALA A 14 3.32 -1.91 7.21
N SER A 15 2.36 -1.34 7.94
CA SER A 15 1.42 -2.13 8.76
C SER A 15 0.45 -2.98 7.93
N ILE A 16 0.02 -2.48 6.77
CA ILE A 16 -0.86 -3.22 5.86
C ILE A 16 -0.14 -4.46 5.35
N VAL A 17 1.08 -4.29 4.81
CA VAL A 17 1.88 -5.41 4.28
C VAL A 17 2.20 -6.43 5.37
N ALA A 18 2.53 -5.96 6.59
CA ALA A 18 2.73 -6.86 7.73
C ALA A 18 1.50 -7.75 8.02
N LYS A 19 0.29 -7.18 7.96
CA LYS A 19 -0.96 -7.95 8.09
C LYS A 19 -1.19 -8.90 6.90
N MET A 20 -0.83 -8.50 5.68
CA MET A 20 -0.94 -9.37 4.50
C MET A 20 -0.01 -10.58 4.58
N ILE A 21 1.20 -10.41 5.14
CA ILE A 21 2.12 -11.52 5.44
C ILE A 21 1.54 -12.40 6.56
N GLY A 22 1.09 -11.79 7.66
CA GLY A 22 0.54 -12.50 8.82
C GLY A 22 -0.73 -13.30 8.52
N SER A 23 -1.59 -12.80 7.62
CA SER A 23 -2.80 -13.50 7.15
C SER A 23 -2.54 -14.52 6.04
N GLY A 24 -1.32 -14.59 5.51
CA GLY A 24 -0.96 -15.49 4.42
C GLY A 24 -1.47 -15.06 3.05
N GLN A 25 -1.86 -13.80 2.85
CA GLN A 25 -2.09 -13.24 1.51
C GLN A 25 -0.78 -13.15 0.72
N ILE A 26 0.32 -12.79 1.39
CA ILE A 26 1.68 -12.86 0.83
C ILE A 26 2.39 -14.07 1.44
N LYS A 27 2.59 -15.13 0.64
CA LYS A 27 3.17 -16.41 1.10
C LYS A 27 4.63 -16.60 0.73
N LYS A 28 5.09 -15.89 -0.31
CA LYS A 28 6.45 -15.99 -0.85
C LYS A 28 7.46 -15.65 0.24
N LYS A 29 8.56 -16.42 0.30
CA LYS A 29 9.64 -16.26 1.28
C LYS A 29 10.85 -15.61 0.62
N GLY A 30 11.77 -15.10 1.45
CA GLY A 30 12.98 -14.43 1.00
C GLY A 30 12.82 -12.92 0.89
N ILE A 31 13.69 -12.29 0.09
CA ILE A 31 13.69 -10.86 -0.17
C ILE A 31 12.70 -10.58 -1.29
N LEU A 32 11.70 -9.73 -1.02
CA LEU A 32 10.60 -9.43 -1.93
C LEU A 32 10.67 -7.98 -2.43
N SER A 33 10.13 -7.75 -3.61
CA SER A 33 9.99 -6.42 -4.21
C SER A 33 8.58 -5.88 -3.98
N PRO A 34 8.42 -4.67 -3.39
CA PRO A 34 7.11 -4.04 -3.22
C PRO A 34 6.32 -3.85 -4.51
N THR A 35 7.01 -3.63 -5.63
CA THR A 35 6.38 -3.40 -6.94
C THR A 35 5.81 -4.67 -7.58
N ILE A 36 6.25 -5.85 -7.12
CA ILE A 36 5.92 -7.14 -7.76
C ILE A 36 5.14 -8.05 -6.81
N ASP A 37 5.56 -8.12 -5.54
CA ASP A 37 5.09 -9.15 -4.61
C ASP A 37 3.92 -8.68 -3.71
N ILE A 38 3.54 -7.41 -3.78
CA ILE A 38 2.38 -6.87 -3.05
C ILE A 38 1.14 -6.91 -3.97
N PRO A 39 0.04 -7.56 -3.54
CA PRO A 39 -1.22 -7.54 -4.29
C PRO A 39 -1.80 -6.12 -4.38
N TYR A 40 -1.68 -5.51 -5.56
CA TYR A 40 -2.00 -4.09 -5.79
C TYR A 40 -3.41 -3.71 -5.34
N GLU A 41 -4.43 -4.40 -5.83
CA GLU A 41 -5.84 -4.05 -5.55
C GLU A 41 -6.16 -4.10 -4.05
N SER A 42 -5.75 -5.18 -3.36
CA SER A 42 -6.00 -5.34 -1.93
C SER A 42 -5.23 -4.32 -1.08
N PHE A 43 -4.00 -4.00 -1.50
CA PHE A 43 -3.17 -3.00 -0.84
C PHE A 43 -3.74 -1.58 -0.99
N MET A 44 -4.11 -1.19 -2.21
CA MET A 44 -4.72 0.13 -2.48
C MET A 44 -6.08 0.28 -1.80
N ALA A 45 -6.89 -0.77 -1.76
CA ALA A 45 -8.15 -0.76 -1.00
C ALA A 45 -7.93 -0.53 0.51
N GLU A 46 -6.88 -1.11 1.10
CA GLU A 46 -6.54 -0.86 2.50
C GLU A 46 -5.97 0.54 2.75
N LEU A 47 -5.29 1.14 1.77
CA LEU A 47 -4.84 2.54 1.83
C LEU A 47 -6.02 3.52 1.77
N ALA A 48 -6.96 3.31 0.84
CA ALA A 48 -8.16 4.13 0.70
C ALA A 48 -8.99 4.13 2.01
N LYS A 49 -9.16 2.97 2.65
CA LYS A 49 -9.82 2.86 3.98
C LYS A 49 -9.16 3.70 5.08
N ARG A 50 -7.91 4.13 4.89
CA ARG A 50 -7.13 4.96 5.82
C ARG A 50 -6.98 6.40 5.34
N GLY A 51 -7.73 6.80 4.32
CA GLY A 51 -7.73 8.15 3.75
C GLY A 51 -6.52 8.45 2.87
N ILE A 52 -5.84 7.41 2.35
CA ILE A 52 -4.79 7.57 1.34
C ILE A 52 -5.34 7.10 0.01
N GLU A 53 -5.73 8.06 -0.83
CA GLU A 53 -6.29 7.84 -2.17
C GLU A 53 -5.28 8.31 -3.23
N VAL A 54 -5.25 7.60 -4.36
CA VAL A 54 -4.39 7.91 -5.50
C VAL A 54 -5.30 8.14 -6.69
N GLU A 55 -5.28 9.37 -7.21
CA GLU A 55 -5.96 9.74 -8.44
C GLU A 55 -4.99 9.59 -9.61
N VAL A 56 -5.45 8.97 -10.70
CA VAL A 56 -4.68 8.79 -11.92
C VAL A 56 -5.38 9.60 -13.00
N GLU A 57 -4.68 10.63 -13.50
CA GLU A 57 -5.10 11.42 -14.64
C GLU A 57 -4.21 11.07 -15.84
N VAL A 58 -4.84 10.78 -16.98
CA VAL A 58 -4.13 10.53 -18.24
C VAL A 58 -4.39 11.72 -19.15
N SER A 59 -3.40 12.58 -19.31
CA SER A 59 -3.44 13.66 -20.30
C SER A 59 -2.90 13.14 -21.63
N GLU A 60 -3.72 13.14 -22.68
CA GLU A 60 -3.26 12.93 -24.05
C GLU A 60 -2.59 14.21 -24.56
N GLU A 61 -1.29 14.17 -24.83
CA GLU A 61 -0.62 15.22 -25.61
C GLU A 61 -1.02 15.03 -27.08
N VAL A 62 -1.72 16.04 -27.64
CA VAL A 62 -2.20 16.11 -29.03
C VAL A 62 -1.14 16.75 -29.93
#